data_AF-A0AAE1LDM1-F1
#
_entry.id   AF-A0AAE1LDM1-F1
#
_cell.length_a   1.000
_cell.length_b   1.000
_cell.length_c   1.000
_cell.angle_alpha   90.00
_cell.angle_beta   90.00
_cell.angle_gamma   90.00
#
_symmetry.space_group_name_H-M   'P 1'
#
loop_
_entity.id
_entity.type
_entity.pdbx_description
1 polymer ?
#
loop_
_entity_poly.entity_id
_entity_poly.type
_entity_poly.pdbx_seq_one_letter_code
_entity_poly.pdbx_strand_id
1 'polypeptide(L)'
;MQAYSSDLSACPLKEIPHFDGSEDVVWVNQTPSSTRYSRLISFSFERETEELSKAQFNKMMKAECRWCNFLLSLMATVFKCLELILHIAYRLPFRRWRVSSKEDKDEMSKRQQSIQERFRKEAGLLVDVVKRGHGTTNDGNTSRRFFRDPVNTSNITGVDLQLIKMLHTIIEVLPQLYESSNQ
;
A
#
# COMPACT_ATOMS: atom_id res chain seq x y z
N MET A 1 17.07 -2.00 -21.82
CA MET A 1 17.70 -1.10 -20.84
C MET A 1 16.55 -0.54 -20.00
N GLN A 2 16.42 -0.92 -18.72
CA GLN A 2 15.39 -0.34 -17.85
C GLN A 2 15.90 1.04 -17.40
N ALA A 3 15.20 2.09 -17.81
CA ALA A 3 15.44 3.43 -17.28
C ALA A 3 14.79 3.52 -15.90
N TYR A 4 15.59 3.86 -14.89
CA TYR A 4 15.11 4.14 -13.54
C TYR A 4 15.20 5.65 -13.32
N SER A 5 14.22 6.18 -12.61
CA SER A 5 14.20 7.57 -12.18
C SER A 5 13.78 7.65 -10.73
N SER A 6 14.41 8.57 -9.99
CA SER A 6 13.99 8.94 -8.64
C SER A 6 13.57 10.41 -8.66
N ASP A 7 12.40 10.68 -8.11
CA ASP A 7 11.82 12.01 -8.03
C ASP A 7 11.50 12.37 -6.59
N LEU A 8 11.72 13.64 -6.27
CA LEU A 8 11.37 14.22 -4.99
C LEU A 8 10.37 15.34 -5.25
N SER A 9 9.25 15.32 -4.55
CA SER A 9 8.19 16.32 -4.69
C SER A 9 7.64 16.79 -3.34
N ALA A 10 7.06 17.98 -3.32
CA ALA A 10 6.31 18.52 -2.18
C ALA A 10 4.89 18.90 -2.59
N CYS A 11 3.95 18.73 -1.66
CA CYS A 11 2.56 19.12 -1.83
C CYS A 11 2.18 20.09 -0.70
N PRO A 12 1.79 21.34 -1.01
CA PRO A 12 1.28 22.25 0.01
C PRO A 12 -0.06 21.73 0.56
N LEU A 13 -0.21 21.72 1.88
CA LEU A 13 -1.39 21.18 2.55
C LEU A 13 -2.30 22.27 3.12
N LYS A 14 -1.73 23.19 3.91
CA LYS A 14 -2.46 24.29 4.54
C LYS A 14 -1.55 25.52 4.64
N GLU A 15 -2.15 26.69 4.65
CA GLU A 15 -1.48 27.97 4.94
C GLU A 15 -2.06 28.55 6.23
N ILE A 16 -1.17 28.92 7.17
CA ILE A 16 -1.52 29.51 8.46
C ILE A 16 -0.74 30.83 8.57
N PRO A 17 -1.40 31.98 8.73
CA PRO A 17 -0.76 33.27 8.83
C PRO A 17 -0.05 33.40 10.17
N HIS A 18 1.12 34.06 10.18
CA HIS A 18 1.93 34.22 11.39
C HIS A 18 1.75 35.59 12.08
N PHE A 19 0.84 36.43 11.58
CA PHE A 19 0.86 37.87 11.89
C PHE A 19 0.16 38.28 13.19
N ASP A 20 -0.73 37.46 13.74
CA ASP A 20 -1.57 37.81 14.89
C ASP A 20 -1.61 36.76 16.01
N GLY A 21 -0.87 35.66 15.85
CA GLY A 21 -0.97 34.51 16.74
C GLY A 21 -2.29 33.74 16.60
N SER A 22 -3.11 34.05 15.58
CA SER A 22 -4.24 33.20 15.20
C SER A 22 -3.70 31.95 14.50
N GLU A 23 -4.29 30.80 14.81
CA GLU A 23 -4.06 29.55 14.07
C GLU A 23 -5.08 29.39 12.93
N ASP A 24 -5.71 30.50 12.49
CA ASP A 24 -6.78 30.47 11.52
C ASP A 24 -6.25 30.05 10.15
N VAL A 25 -6.77 28.93 9.65
CA VAL A 25 -6.33 28.37 8.38
C VAL A 25 -6.87 29.22 7.23
N VAL A 26 -5.97 29.92 6.53
CA VAL A 26 -6.31 30.83 5.42
C VAL A 26 -6.53 30.08 4.11
N TRP A 27 -5.86 28.94 3.95
CA TRP A 27 -6.00 28.11 2.76
C TRP A 27 -5.79 26.64 3.07
N VAL A 28 -6.57 25.77 2.43
CA VAL A 28 -6.47 24.30 2.52
C VAL A 28 -6.49 23.70 1.13
N ASN A 29 -5.55 22.79 0.87
CA ASN A 29 -5.57 21.96 -0.32
C ASN A 29 -6.73 20.95 -0.24
N GLN A 30 -7.74 21.14 -1.09
CA GLN A 30 -8.93 20.28 -1.14
C GLN A 30 -8.63 18.89 -1.73
N THR A 31 -7.50 18.71 -2.42
CA THR A 31 -7.12 17.42 -3.03
C THR A 31 -5.63 17.13 -2.80
N PRO A 32 -5.22 16.84 -1.55
CA PRO A 32 -3.81 16.74 -1.18
C PRO A 32 -3.05 15.60 -1.87
N SER A 33 -3.75 14.55 -2.33
CA SER A 33 -3.17 13.43 -3.08
C SER A 33 -3.20 13.62 -4.60
N SER A 34 -3.69 14.77 -5.09
CA SER A 34 -3.75 15.06 -6.52
C SER A 34 -2.36 15.41 -7.07
N THR A 35 -2.01 14.86 -8.23
CA THR A 35 -0.76 15.18 -8.93
C THR A 35 -0.66 16.68 -9.29
N ARG A 36 -1.80 17.40 -9.36
CA ARG A 36 -1.83 18.84 -9.67
C ARG A 36 -1.07 19.70 -8.65
N TYR A 37 -1.07 19.28 -7.40
CA TYR A 37 -0.40 19.98 -6.30
C TYR A 37 0.98 19.39 -5.96
N SER A 38 1.37 18.30 -6.61
CA SER A 38 2.71 17.73 -6.47
C SER A 38 3.72 18.59 -7.23
N ARG A 39 4.57 19.31 -6.50
CA ARG A 39 5.63 20.17 -7.05
C ARG A 39 6.96 19.43 -6.99
N LEU A 40 7.57 19.21 -8.15
CA LEU A 40 8.87 18.58 -8.26
C LEU A 40 9.95 19.47 -7.63
N ILE A 41 10.72 18.90 -6.69
CA ILE A 41 11.87 19.51 -6.03
C ILE A 41 13.17 19.05 -6.69
N SER A 42 13.28 17.75 -6.97
CA SER A 42 14.49 17.14 -7.53
C SER A 42 14.14 15.92 -8.36
N PHE A 43 14.94 15.65 -9.40
CA PHE A 43 14.75 14.50 -10.28
C PHE A 43 16.12 13.98 -10.72
N SER A 44 16.31 12.66 -10.67
CA SER A 44 17.53 11.99 -11.14
C SER A 44 17.20 10.70 -11.88
N PHE A 45 18.06 10.31 -12.83
CA PHE A 45 17.95 9.04 -13.55
C PHE A 45 18.73 7.93 -12.83
N GLU A 46 18.41 7.75 -11.56
CA GLU A 46 19.04 6.75 -10.71
C GLU A 46 17.97 5.83 -10.13
N ARG A 47 18.33 4.57 -9.92
CA ARG A 47 17.48 3.63 -9.20
C ARG A 47 17.48 4.02 -7.73
N GLU A 48 16.31 3.98 -7.11
CA GLU A 48 16.20 4.14 -5.67
C GLU A 48 17.01 3.06 -4.94
N THR A 49 17.96 3.50 -4.10
CA THR A 49 18.73 2.67 -3.19
C THR A 49 18.61 3.20 -1.77
N GLU A 50 18.90 2.37 -0.77
CA GLU A 50 18.85 2.77 0.63
C GLU A 50 19.75 3.98 0.92
N GLU A 51 20.93 4.03 0.29
CA GLU A 51 21.87 5.15 0.43
C GLU A 51 21.33 6.44 -0.18
N LEU A 52 20.75 6.36 -1.39
CA LEU A 52 20.15 7.49 -2.08
C LEU A 52 18.95 8.03 -1.30
N SER A 53 18.05 7.16 -0.84
CA SER A 53 16.88 7.56 -0.05
C SER A 53 17.31 8.19 1.28
N LYS A 54 18.33 7.65 1.96
CA LYS A 54 18.89 8.26 3.18
C LYS A 54 19.53 9.61 2.91
N ALA A 55 20.30 9.74 1.83
CA ALA A 55 20.96 10.99 1.46
C ALA A 55 19.92 12.08 1.11
N GLN A 56 18.90 11.73 0.32
CA GLN A 56 17.80 12.64 -0.02
C GLN A 56 16.98 13.02 1.22
N PHE A 57 16.65 12.04 2.07
CA PHE A 57 15.97 12.26 3.34
C PHE A 57 16.76 13.22 4.23
N ASN A 58 18.05 12.94 4.48
CA ASN A 58 18.90 13.80 5.30
C ASN A 58 19.10 15.21 4.72
N LYS A 59 19.07 15.34 3.39
CA LYS A 59 19.12 16.65 2.71
C LYS A 59 17.85 17.48 2.98
N MET A 60 16.69 16.85 3.08
CA MET A 60 15.43 17.53 3.42
C MET A 60 15.21 17.71 4.91
N MET A 61 15.67 16.74 5.70
CA MET A 61 15.32 16.59 7.11
C MET A 61 16.41 17.19 8.00
N LYS A 62 16.28 18.49 8.29
CA LYS A 62 16.88 19.11 9.48
C LYS A 62 15.94 19.12 10.70
N ALA A 63 14.69 18.69 10.55
CA ALA A 63 13.70 18.60 11.63
C ALA A 63 12.86 17.33 11.47
N GLU A 64 12.60 16.61 12.56
CA GLU A 64 11.84 15.35 12.57
C GLU A 64 10.39 15.51 12.08
N CYS A 65 9.94 14.64 11.17
CA CYS A 65 8.65 14.73 10.52
C CYS A 65 7.87 13.44 10.76
N ARG A 66 7.03 13.45 11.79
CA ARG A 66 6.17 12.32 12.19
C ARG A 66 5.18 11.90 11.08
N TRP A 67 4.88 12.82 10.15
CA TRP A 67 3.94 12.66 9.04
C TRP A 67 4.40 11.63 7.99
N CYS A 68 5.69 11.61 7.67
CA CYS A 68 6.24 10.67 6.68
C CYS A 68 6.11 9.21 7.16
N ASN A 69 6.35 8.95 8.44
CA ASN A 69 6.23 7.60 9.01
C ASN A 69 4.77 7.08 8.99
N PHE A 70 3.79 7.98 9.15
CA PHE A 70 2.38 7.61 9.12
C PHE A 70 1.86 7.34 7.71
N LEU A 71 2.16 8.21 6.74
CA LEU A 71 1.75 8.01 5.33
C LEU A 71 2.39 6.75 4.73
N LEU A 72 3.66 6.47 5.07
CA LEU A 72 4.34 5.24 4.69
C LEU A 72 3.70 4.01 5.33
N SER A 73 3.24 4.12 6.59
CA SER A 73 2.48 3.07 7.29
C SER A 73 1.12 2.80 6.64
N LEU A 74 0.40 3.85 6.23
CA LEU A 74 -0.94 3.73 5.64
C LEU A 74 -0.91 3.02 4.28
N MET A 75 -0.02 3.46 3.37
CA MET A 75 0.18 2.78 2.09
C MET A 75 0.68 1.35 2.29
N ALA A 76 1.56 1.14 3.29
CA ALA A 76 2.02 -0.20 3.66
C ALA A 76 0.90 -1.11 4.17
N THR A 77 -0.07 -0.57 4.90
CA THR A 77 -1.14 -1.37 5.50
C THR A 77 -2.02 -2.00 4.44
N VAL A 78 -2.37 -1.27 3.38
CA VAL A 78 -3.30 -1.77 2.34
C VAL A 78 -2.74 -2.98 1.60
N PHE A 79 -1.49 -2.92 1.14
CA PHE A 79 -0.89 -4.07 0.44
C PHE A 79 -0.49 -5.20 1.40
N LYS A 80 -0.11 -4.89 2.65
CA LYS A 80 0.15 -5.92 3.67
C LYS A 80 -1.12 -6.69 4.04
N CYS A 81 -2.29 -6.04 4.04
CA CYS A 81 -3.57 -6.72 4.24
C CYS A 81 -3.90 -7.68 3.09
N LEU A 82 -3.60 -7.30 1.84
CA LEU A 82 -3.70 -8.21 0.69
C LEU A 82 -2.78 -9.43 0.87
N GLU A 83 -1.50 -9.21 1.16
CA GLU A 83 -0.52 -10.28 1.39
C GLU A 83 -0.95 -11.21 2.54
N LEU A 84 -1.46 -10.64 3.63
CA LEU A 84 -1.97 -11.39 4.77
C LEU A 84 -3.10 -12.34 4.36
N ILE A 85 -4.12 -11.85 3.64
CA ILE A 85 -5.26 -12.68 3.22
C ILE A 85 -4.79 -13.79 2.28
N LEU A 86 -3.93 -13.48 1.31
CA LEU A 86 -3.37 -14.48 0.40
C LEU A 86 -2.56 -15.53 1.17
N HIS A 87 -1.73 -15.11 2.12
CA HIS A 87 -0.97 -16.00 2.97
C HIS A 87 -1.85 -16.93 3.80
N ILE A 88 -2.95 -16.42 4.36
CA ILE A 88 -3.93 -17.26 5.05
C ILE A 88 -4.57 -18.24 4.06
N ALA A 89 -5.04 -17.75 2.91
CA ALA A 89 -5.73 -18.52 1.89
C ALA A 89 -4.91 -19.72 1.36
N TYR A 90 -3.60 -19.52 1.16
CA TYR A 90 -2.69 -20.58 0.69
C TYR A 90 -2.47 -21.66 1.74
N ARG A 91 -2.62 -21.33 3.02
CA ARG A 91 -2.37 -22.22 4.17
C ARG A 91 -3.65 -22.83 4.75
N LEU A 92 -4.83 -22.47 4.24
CA LEU A 92 -6.11 -23.01 4.70
C LEU A 92 -6.19 -24.56 4.71
N PRO A 93 -5.59 -25.30 3.75
CA PRO A 93 -5.69 -26.76 3.74
C PRO A 93 -5.05 -27.43 4.97
N PHE A 94 -3.85 -26.98 5.36
CA PHE A 94 -3.07 -27.60 6.44
C PHE A 94 -3.03 -26.77 7.73
N ARG A 95 -3.54 -25.53 7.72
CA ARG A 95 -3.77 -24.65 8.89
C ARG A 95 -2.55 -24.44 9.79
N ARG A 96 -1.36 -24.32 9.19
CA ARG A 96 -0.10 -24.04 9.91
C ARG A 96 0.60 -22.84 9.31
N TRP A 97 1.27 -22.06 10.17
CA TRP A 97 2.02 -20.88 9.74
C TRP A 97 3.33 -21.25 9.05
N ARG A 98 4.17 -22.04 9.73
CA ARG A 98 5.47 -22.49 9.23
C ARG A 98 5.27 -23.72 8.35
N VAL A 99 5.72 -23.61 7.10
CA VAL A 99 5.65 -24.67 6.09
C VAL A 99 7.06 -25.23 5.87
N SER A 100 7.34 -26.40 6.40
CA SER A 100 8.67 -27.03 6.30
C SER A 100 8.66 -28.38 5.58
N SER A 101 7.59 -29.17 5.74
CA SER A 101 7.40 -30.46 5.04
C SER A 101 7.29 -30.23 3.53
N LYS A 102 7.66 -31.26 2.76
CA LYS A 102 7.59 -31.19 1.30
C LYS A 102 6.15 -31.23 0.83
N GLU A 103 5.33 -32.02 1.52
CA GLU A 103 3.90 -32.21 1.27
C GLU A 103 3.14 -30.88 1.39
N ASP A 104 3.34 -30.14 2.49
CA ASP A 104 2.66 -28.85 2.73
C ASP A 104 3.13 -27.79 1.69
N LYS A 105 4.39 -27.83 1.23
CA LYS A 105 4.90 -26.93 0.18
C LYS A 105 4.22 -27.21 -1.17
N ASP A 106 4.10 -28.49 -1.53
CA ASP A 106 3.47 -28.90 -2.78
C ASP A 106 1.97 -28.56 -2.77
N GLU A 107 1.30 -28.75 -1.63
CA GLU A 107 -0.11 -28.37 -1.45
C GLU A 107 -0.31 -26.84 -1.51
N MET A 108 0.56 -26.07 -0.83
CA MET A 108 0.54 -24.62 -0.87
C MET A 108 0.71 -24.07 -2.29
N SER A 109 1.66 -24.62 -3.06
CA SER A 109 1.93 -24.21 -4.45
C SER A 109 0.72 -24.47 -5.36
N LYS A 110 0.09 -25.65 -5.24
CA LYS A 110 -1.15 -25.98 -5.97
C LYS A 110 -2.29 -25.02 -5.60
N ARG A 111 -2.44 -24.72 -4.32
CA ARG A 111 -3.48 -23.79 -3.83
C ARG A 111 -3.24 -22.37 -4.33
N GLN A 112 -2.00 -21.90 -4.30
CA GLN A 112 -1.59 -20.59 -4.82
C GLN A 112 -1.94 -20.46 -6.31
N GLN A 113 -1.55 -21.44 -7.13
CA GLN A 113 -1.87 -21.44 -8.57
C GLN A 113 -3.39 -21.43 -8.82
N SER A 114 -4.15 -22.24 -8.08
CA SER A 114 -5.61 -22.27 -8.18
C SER A 114 -6.25 -20.92 -7.86
N ILE A 115 -5.81 -20.26 -6.79
CA ILE A 115 -6.33 -18.94 -6.39
C ILE A 115 -5.96 -17.86 -7.41
N GLN A 116 -4.71 -17.82 -7.87
CA GLN A 116 -4.25 -16.87 -8.88
C GLN A 116 -5.05 -16.99 -10.19
N GLU A 117 -5.29 -18.22 -10.64
CA GLU A 117 -6.06 -18.48 -11.85
C GLU A 117 -7.54 -18.07 -11.71
N ARG A 118 -8.14 -18.32 -10.54
CA ARG A 118 -9.50 -17.88 -10.24
C ARG A 118 -9.63 -16.36 -10.22
N PHE A 119 -8.71 -15.63 -9.59
CA PHE A 119 -8.71 -14.16 -9.64
C PHE A 119 -8.54 -13.62 -11.07
N ARG A 120 -7.72 -14.30 -11.89
CA ARG A 120 -7.56 -13.93 -13.29
C ARG A 120 -8.85 -14.12 -14.09
N LYS A 121 -9.55 -15.24 -13.90
CA LYS A 121 -10.79 -15.59 -14.62
C LYS A 121 -12.01 -14.83 -14.13
N GLU A 122 -12.24 -14.80 -12.82
CA GLU A 122 -13.46 -14.30 -12.19
C GLU A 122 -13.41 -12.77 -11.96
N ALA A 123 -12.23 -12.19 -11.75
CA ALA A 123 -12.07 -10.77 -11.41
C ALA A 123 -11.18 -9.98 -12.39
N GLY A 124 -10.59 -10.63 -13.40
CA GLY A 124 -9.63 -10.01 -14.31
C GLY A 124 -8.43 -9.39 -13.57
N LEU A 125 -8.01 -10.01 -12.46
CA LEU A 125 -7.01 -9.48 -11.54
C LEU A 125 -5.82 -10.44 -11.44
N LEU A 126 -4.60 -9.91 -11.61
CA LEU A 126 -3.36 -10.66 -11.43
C LEU A 126 -2.82 -10.41 -10.01
N VAL A 127 -2.96 -11.40 -9.15
CA VAL A 127 -2.48 -11.33 -7.76
C VAL A 127 -1.22 -12.18 -7.60
N ASP A 128 -0.27 -11.69 -6.81
CA ASP A 128 0.90 -12.45 -6.34
C ASP A 128 1.78 -13.06 -7.44
N VAL A 129 1.85 -12.38 -8.59
CA VAL A 129 2.71 -12.77 -9.71
C VAL A 129 4.04 -12.04 -9.58
N VAL A 130 5.16 -12.76 -9.63
CA VAL A 130 6.50 -12.17 -9.60
C VAL A 130 6.73 -11.39 -10.89
N LYS A 131 7.12 -10.11 -10.79
CA LYS A 131 7.46 -9.28 -11.95
C LYS A 131 8.86 -9.65 -12.46
N ARG A 132 9.13 -9.45 -13.76
CA ARG A 132 10.50 -9.59 -14.33
C ARG A 132 11.40 -8.52 -13.71
N GLY A 133 12.09 -8.85 -12.62
CA GLY A 133 12.82 -7.92 -11.77
C GLY A 133 12.56 -8.19 -10.28
N HIS A 134 12.37 -7.12 -9.51
CA HIS A 134 12.03 -7.20 -8.08
C HIS A 134 10.54 -6.91 -7.84
N GLY A 135 9.96 -7.56 -6.83
CA GLY A 135 8.59 -7.35 -6.38
C GLY A 135 7.53 -8.23 -7.06
N THR A 136 6.30 -8.08 -6.60
CA THR A 136 5.13 -8.82 -7.07
C THR A 136 4.10 -7.88 -7.72
N THR A 137 3.02 -8.43 -8.27
CA THR A 137 1.86 -7.66 -8.73
C THR A 137 1.01 -7.09 -7.60
N ASN A 138 1.35 -7.35 -6.34
CA ASN A 138 0.64 -6.84 -5.16
C ASN A 138 1.03 -5.39 -4.89
N ASP A 139 0.53 -4.47 -5.71
CA ASP A 139 0.66 -3.03 -5.48
C ASP A 139 -0.65 -2.42 -4.95
N GLY A 140 -0.64 -1.11 -4.70
CA GLY A 140 -1.81 -0.39 -4.18
C GLY A 140 -3.03 -0.47 -5.11
N ASN A 141 -2.83 -0.58 -6.43
CA ASN A 141 -3.94 -0.72 -7.36
C ASN A 141 -4.55 -2.12 -7.31
N THR A 142 -3.70 -3.15 -7.28
CA THR A 142 -4.15 -4.54 -7.10
C THR A 142 -4.91 -4.69 -5.78
N SER A 143 -4.41 -4.10 -4.70
CA SER A 143 -5.05 -4.16 -3.39
C SER A 143 -6.43 -3.48 -3.38
N ARG A 144 -6.56 -2.28 -3.95
CA ARG A 144 -7.87 -1.60 -4.08
C ARG A 144 -8.87 -2.45 -4.86
N ARG A 145 -8.45 -3.08 -5.96
CA ARG A 145 -9.33 -3.96 -6.76
C ARG A 145 -9.70 -5.23 -5.99
N PHE A 146 -8.77 -5.77 -5.21
CA PHE A 146 -9.00 -6.98 -4.41
C PHE A 146 -10.07 -6.78 -3.33
N PHE A 147 -10.05 -5.64 -2.64
CA PHE A 147 -11.04 -5.35 -1.58
C PHE A 147 -12.37 -4.79 -2.09
N ARG A 148 -12.47 -4.38 -3.36
CA ARG A 148 -13.69 -3.81 -3.96
C ARG A 148 -14.88 -4.77 -3.95
N ASP A 149 -14.64 -6.07 -4.10
CA ASP A 149 -15.67 -7.11 -4.06
C ASP A 149 -15.31 -8.18 -3.01
N PRO A 150 -15.65 -7.94 -1.73
CA PRO A 150 -15.28 -8.86 -0.66
C PRO A 150 -15.99 -10.21 -0.77
N VAL A 151 -17.15 -10.28 -1.43
CA VAL A 151 -17.91 -11.52 -1.62
C VAL A 151 -17.18 -12.44 -2.58
N ASN A 152 -16.82 -11.93 -3.75
CA ASN A 152 -16.05 -12.71 -4.72
C ASN A 152 -14.67 -13.09 -4.16
N THR A 153 -13.99 -12.17 -3.49
CA THR A 153 -12.71 -12.43 -2.84
C THR A 153 -12.79 -13.53 -1.77
N SER A 154 -13.84 -13.54 -0.94
CA SER A 154 -14.11 -14.62 0.03
C SER A 154 -14.32 -15.96 -0.66
N ASN A 155 -15.14 -16.00 -1.72
CA ASN A 155 -15.40 -17.21 -2.50
C ASN A 155 -14.15 -17.76 -3.19
N ILE A 156 -13.25 -16.88 -3.65
CA ILE A 156 -12.00 -17.28 -4.31
C ILE A 156 -11.00 -17.82 -3.30
N THR A 157 -10.76 -17.06 -2.23
CA THR A 157 -9.72 -17.37 -1.25
C THR A 157 -10.14 -18.49 -0.28
N GLY A 158 -11.43 -18.59 0.03
CA GLY A 158 -11.97 -19.40 1.12
C GLY A 158 -11.81 -18.76 2.49
N VAL A 159 -11.38 -17.49 2.56
CA VAL A 159 -11.27 -16.72 3.80
C VAL A 159 -12.64 -16.14 4.15
N ASP A 160 -12.92 -16.05 5.45
CA ASP A 160 -14.19 -15.53 5.97
C ASP A 160 -14.52 -14.13 5.40
N LEU A 161 -15.77 -13.99 4.93
CA LEU A 161 -16.26 -12.75 4.32
C LEU A 161 -16.22 -11.58 5.30
N GLN A 162 -16.53 -11.82 6.56
CA GLN A 162 -16.60 -10.76 7.55
C GLN A 162 -15.22 -10.21 7.88
N LEU A 163 -14.21 -11.08 7.98
CA LEU A 163 -12.81 -10.66 8.10
C LEU A 163 -12.39 -9.74 6.95
N ILE A 164 -12.72 -10.10 5.70
CA ILE A 164 -12.37 -9.29 4.53
C ILE A 164 -13.07 -7.93 4.57
N LYS A 165 -14.36 -7.89 4.92
CA LYS A 165 -15.13 -6.63 5.05
C LYS A 165 -14.57 -5.73 6.16
N MET A 166 -14.21 -6.31 7.31
CA MET A 166 -13.61 -5.57 8.41
C MET A 166 -12.28 -4.94 8.01
N LEU A 167 -11.41 -5.70 7.35
CA LEU A 167 -10.13 -5.17 6.84
C LEU A 167 -10.33 -4.06 5.81
N HIS A 168 -11.29 -4.23 4.89
CA HIS A 168 -11.62 -3.18 3.92
C HIS A 168 -12.08 -1.88 4.60
N THR A 169 -12.98 -2.00 5.59
CA THR A 169 -13.47 -0.85 6.35
C THR A 169 -12.35 -0.13 7.08
N ILE A 170 -11.44 -0.87 7.72
CA ILE A 170 -10.26 -0.29 8.40
C ILE A 170 -9.39 0.48 7.40
N ILE A 171 -9.15 -0.10 6.21
CA ILE A 171 -8.36 0.53 5.16
C ILE A 171 -9.00 1.84 4.66
N GLU A 172 -10.33 1.89 4.52
CA GLU A 172 -11.05 3.09 4.07
C GLU A 172 -11.14 4.20 5.13
N VAL A 173 -11.19 3.83 6.40
CA VAL A 173 -11.40 4.76 7.53
C VAL A 173 -10.08 5.29 8.10
N LEU A 174 -8.99 4.51 8.05
CA LEU A 174 -7.67 4.92 8.53
C LEU A 174 -7.19 6.31 8.02
N PRO A 175 -7.35 6.65 6.72
CA PRO A 175 -7.00 7.99 6.23
C PRO A 175 -7.83 9.10 6.89
N GLN A 176 -9.12 8.84 7.11
CA GLN A 176 -10.08 9.84 7.63
C GLN A 176 -9.87 10.10 9.12
N LEU A 177 -9.61 9.04 9.90
CA LEU A 177 -9.31 9.17 11.34
C LEU A 177 -8.11 10.07 11.59
N TYR A 178 -7.11 10.00 10.72
CA TYR A 178 -5.94 10.85 10.81
C TYR A 178 -6.24 12.33 10.56
N GLU A 179 -7.09 12.62 9.58
CA GLU A 179 -7.52 13.99 9.30
C GLU A 179 -8.27 14.59 10.50
N SER A 180 -9.11 13.79 11.16
CA SER A 180 -9.86 14.21 12.34
C SER A 180 -9.03 14.34 13.63
N SER A 181 -7.95 13.59 13.78
CA SER A 181 -7.08 13.67 14.98
C SER A 181 -6.09 14.85 14.97
N ASN A 182 -5.99 15.56 13.83
CA ASN A 182 -5.09 16.70 13.63
C ASN A 182 -5.84 17.99 13.26
N GLN A 183 -7.14 18.05 13.57
CA GLN A 183 -7.91 19.28 13.73
C GLN A 183 -7.95 19.64 15.21
#